data_AF-A0A838H5P9-F1
#
_entry.id   AF-A0A838H5P9-F1
#
_cell.length_a   1.000
_cell.length_b   1.000
_cell.length_c   1.000
_cell.angle_alpha   90.00
_cell.angle_beta   90.00
_cell.angle_gamma   90.00
#
_symmetry.space_group_name_H-M   'P 1'
#
loop_
_entity.id
_entity.type
_entity.pdbx_description
1 polymer ?
#
loop_
_entity_poly.entity_id
_entity_poly.type
_entity_poly.pdbx_seq_one_letter_code
_entity_poly.pdbx_strand_id
1 'polypeptide(L)'
;MSSAVSESAATTGVQPALLVAGVLGVVASVGFGLLLLLSSDDHQRHDPVHALQQLDLLYLDEAAPFIDELGIEEGRPGLVVVCVDCEPPRVDAQVAVTDDPQIAEAYALATVDGRIGPGYAVVDPRGRVRYRTFDPRVERHEVEVGILLDALR
;
A
#
# COMPACT_ATOMS: atom_id res chain seq x y z
N MET A 1 -70.04 -55.46 -12.49
CA MET A 1 -68.70 -55.93 -12.89
C MET A 1 -68.18 -55.04 -13.99
N SER A 2 -67.31 -54.10 -13.63
CA SER A 2 -66.17 -53.63 -14.43
C SER A 2 -65.42 -52.63 -13.58
N SER A 3 -64.20 -53.00 -13.23
CA SER A 3 -63.30 -52.34 -12.29
C SER A 3 -62.36 -51.39 -13.03
N ALA A 4 -61.88 -50.39 -12.27
CA ALA A 4 -60.61 -49.67 -12.42
C ALA A 4 -60.49 -48.75 -13.66
N VAL A 5 -59.79 -47.61 -13.62
CA VAL A 5 -58.53 -47.29 -12.94
C VAL A 5 -58.54 -45.83 -12.47
N SER A 6 -58.01 -45.63 -11.26
CA SER A 6 -57.73 -44.34 -10.65
C SER A 6 -56.28 -43.95 -11.00
N GLU A 7 -56.08 -42.90 -11.79
CA GLU A 7 -54.76 -42.27 -11.99
C GLU A 7 -54.66 -41.05 -11.07
N SER A 8 -53.89 -41.21 -9.99
CA SER A 8 -53.50 -40.14 -9.09
C SER A 8 -52.32 -39.40 -9.69
N ALA A 9 -52.58 -38.26 -10.33
CA ALA A 9 -51.52 -37.30 -10.70
C ALA A 9 -51.15 -36.50 -9.45
N ALA A 10 -50.12 -36.95 -8.74
CA ALA A 10 -49.46 -36.16 -7.71
C ALA A 10 -48.68 -35.02 -8.39
N THR A 11 -49.36 -33.90 -8.62
CA THR A 11 -48.71 -32.66 -9.03
C THR A 11 -47.93 -32.13 -7.83
N THR A 12 -46.61 -32.28 -7.87
CA THR A 12 -45.65 -31.66 -6.95
C THR A 12 -45.72 -30.14 -7.11
N GLY A 13 -46.71 -29.54 -6.45
CA GLY A 13 -46.80 -28.09 -6.28
C GLY A 13 -45.69 -27.64 -5.36
N VAL A 14 -44.55 -27.22 -5.92
CA VAL A 14 -43.57 -26.42 -5.17
C VAL A 14 -44.32 -25.17 -4.71
N GLN A 15 -44.58 -25.09 -3.40
CA GLN A 15 -45.38 -24.01 -2.83
C GLN A 15 -44.71 -22.67 -3.13
N PRO A 16 -45.45 -21.64 -3.60
CA PRO A 16 -44.89 -20.33 -3.94
C PRO A 16 -44.15 -19.69 -2.76
N ALA A 17 -44.52 -20.02 -1.52
CA ALA A 17 -43.83 -19.61 -0.30
C ALA A 17 -42.37 -20.10 -0.22
N LEU A 18 -42.09 -21.32 -0.69
CA LEU A 18 -40.74 -21.89 -0.72
C LEU A 18 -39.83 -21.19 -1.75
N LEU A 19 -40.41 -20.77 -2.88
CA LEU A 19 -39.69 -20.00 -3.90
C LEU A 19 -39.37 -18.58 -3.41
N VAL A 20 -40.33 -17.92 -2.76
CA VAL A 20 -40.13 -16.58 -2.19
C VAL A 20 -39.08 -16.61 -1.07
N ALA A 21 -39.14 -17.61 -0.18
CA ALA A 21 -38.15 -17.79 0.87
C ALA A 21 -36.74 -18.08 0.32
N GLY A 22 -36.65 -18.91 -0.74
CA GLY A 22 -35.39 -19.18 -1.43
C GLY A 22 -34.78 -17.93 -2.08
N VAL A 23 -35.58 -17.13 -2.78
CA VAL A 23 -35.13 -15.87 -3.41
C VAL A 23 -34.68 -14.87 -2.35
N LEU A 24 -35.44 -14.70 -1.26
CA LEU A 24 -35.06 -13.82 -0.16
C LEU A 24 -33.77 -14.27 0.52
N GLY A 25 -33.57 -15.58 0.71
CA GLY A 25 -32.34 -16.14 1.25
C GLY A 25 -31.12 -15.85 0.37
N VAL A 26 -31.26 -16.02 -0.95
CA VAL A 26 -30.18 -15.72 -1.91
C VAL A 26 -29.86 -14.22 -1.91
N VAL A 27 -30.87 -13.34 -1.98
CA VAL A 27 -30.66 -11.88 -1.95
C VAL A 27 -29.98 -11.45 -0.64
N ALA A 28 -30.40 -11.99 0.50
CA ALA A 28 -29.78 -11.69 1.79
C ALA A 28 -28.32 -12.18 1.85
N SER A 29 -28.02 -13.37 1.33
CA SER A 29 -26.64 -13.89 1.30
C SER A 29 -25.73 -13.11 0.36
N VAL A 30 -26.23 -12.68 -0.79
CA VAL A 30 -25.47 -11.85 -1.74
C VAL A 30 -25.27 -10.45 -1.17
N GLY A 31 -26.30 -9.86 -0.57
CA GLY A 31 -26.20 -8.56 0.09
C GLY A 31 -25.22 -8.58 1.27
N PHE A 32 -25.25 -9.63 2.09
CA PHE A 32 -24.32 -9.80 3.20
C PHE A 32 -22.89 -10.07 2.72
N GLY A 33 -22.70 -10.91 1.69
CA GLY A 33 -21.39 -11.14 1.07
C GLY A 33 -20.81 -9.87 0.43
N LEU A 34 -21.65 -9.05 -0.21
CA LEU A 34 -21.27 -7.76 -0.75
C LEU A 34 -20.91 -6.76 0.37
N LEU A 35 -21.68 -6.75 1.46
CA LEU A 35 -21.39 -5.90 2.62
C LEU A 35 -20.04 -6.28 3.25
N LEU A 36 -19.77 -7.58 3.40
CA LEU A 36 -18.49 -8.08 3.89
C LEU A 36 -17.32 -7.76 2.95
N LEU A 37 -17.53 -7.83 1.64
CA LEU A 37 -16.54 -7.44 0.62
C LEU A 37 -16.24 -5.93 0.68
N LEU A 38 -17.25 -5.09 0.91
CA LEU A 38 -17.08 -3.64 1.00
C LEU A 38 -16.52 -3.20 2.37
N SER A 39 -16.78 -3.97 3.43
CA SER A 39 -16.27 -3.70 4.77
C SER A 39 -14.93 -4.38 5.07
N SER A 40 -14.43 -5.26 4.19
CA SER A 40 -13.11 -5.84 4.38
C SER A 40 -12.05 -4.78 4.11
N ASP A 41 -11.03 -4.72 4.96
CA ASP A 41 -9.86 -3.84 4.83
C ASP A 41 -9.14 -3.97 3.46
N ASP A 42 -9.48 -4.96 2.64
CA ASP A 42 -9.02 -5.11 1.26
C ASP A 42 -9.51 -4.00 0.34
N HIS A 43 -10.66 -3.37 0.57
CA HIS A 43 -11.09 -2.22 -0.25
C HIS A 43 -10.35 -0.92 0.12
N GLN A 44 -9.68 -0.86 1.27
CA GLN A 44 -8.70 0.20 1.56
C GLN A 44 -7.35 -0.04 0.84
N ARG A 45 -7.10 -1.23 0.27
CA ARG A 45 -5.89 -1.51 -0.53
C ARG A 45 -5.93 -0.93 -1.95
N HIS A 46 -7.01 -0.27 -2.34
CA HIS A 46 -7.05 0.55 -3.55
C HIS A 46 -6.70 2.01 -3.29
N ASP A 47 -5.79 2.29 -2.34
CA ASP A 47 -5.05 3.54 -2.40
C ASP A 47 -4.05 3.43 -3.58
N PRO A 48 -4.13 4.27 -4.63
CA PRO A 48 -3.12 4.30 -5.68
C PRO A 48 -1.68 4.44 -5.15
N VAL A 49 -1.49 4.90 -3.91
CA VAL A 49 -0.17 4.91 -3.24
C VAL A 49 0.32 3.50 -2.87
N HIS A 50 -0.56 2.57 -2.49
CA HIS A 50 -0.21 1.16 -2.25
C HIS A 50 0.04 0.37 -3.53
N ALA A 51 -0.43 0.88 -4.68
CA ALA A 51 -0.19 0.29 -6.00
C ALA A 51 1.10 0.81 -6.67
N LEU A 52 1.79 1.78 -6.08
CA LEU A 52 3.19 2.05 -6.42
C LEU A 52 3.99 0.84 -5.93
N GLN A 53 4.18 -0.13 -6.83
CA GLN A 53 5.16 -1.17 -6.65
C GLN A 53 6.46 -0.51 -6.17
N GLN A 54 6.99 -0.98 -5.04
CA GLN A 54 8.29 -0.59 -4.50
C GLN A 54 9.29 -0.50 -5.66
N LEU A 55 9.61 0.73 -6.06
CA LEU A 55 10.52 1.00 -7.17
C LEU A 55 11.88 1.32 -6.55
N ASP A 56 12.66 0.28 -6.32
CA ASP A 56 14.02 0.40 -5.83
C ASP A 56 14.93 0.87 -6.97
N LEU A 57 15.45 2.08 -6.84
CA LEU A 57 16.42 2.62 -7.78
C LEU A 57 17.79 2.60 -7.11
N LEU A 58 18.61 1.64 -7.53
CA LEU A 58 19.95 1.37 -7.03
C LEU A 58 21.02 2.08 -7.88
N TYR A 59 22.17 2.36 -7.27
CA TYR A 59 23.35 2.93 -7.92
C TYR A 59 23.13 4.30 -8.56
N LEU A 60 22.31 5.12 -7.92
CA LEU A 60 22.22 6.53 -8.27
C LEU A 60 23.58 7.21 -7.99
N ASP A 61 23.90 8.22 -8.79
CA ASP A 61 25.11 9.03 -8.63
C ASP A 61 24.81 10.50 -8.95
N GLU A 62 23.73 10.98 -8.35
CA GLU A 62 23.26 12.35 -8.46
C GLU A 62 23.50 13.10 -7.14
N ALA A 63 23.71 14.42 -7.23
CA ALA A 63 23.82 15.25 -6.03
C ALA A 63 22.49 15.23 -5.27
N ALA A 64 22.55 15.06 -3.96
CA ALA A 64 21.37 15.11 -3.09
C ALA A 64 20.80 16.53 -3.08
N PRO A 65 19.57 16.75 -3.58
CA PRO A 65 18.97 18.08 -3.57
C PRO A 65 18.63 18.50 -2.13
N PHE A 66 18.66 19.81 -1.86
CA PHE A 66 18.29 20.40 -0.57
C PHE A 66 19.05 19.84 0.66
N ILE A 67 20.25 19.27 0.46
CA ILE A 67 20.98 18.57 1.53
C ILE A 67 21.29 19.48 2.75
N ASP A 68 21.65 20.74 2.48
CA ASP A 68 21.92 21.74 3.53
C ASP A 68 20.65 22.11 4.30
N GLU A 69 19.51 22.22 3.62
CA GLU A 69 18.20 22.53 4.23
C GLU A 69 17.68 21.37 5.07
N LEU A 70 17.97 20.14 4.64
CA LEU A 70 17.68 18.91 5.36
C LEU A 70 18.63 18.65 6.54
N GLY A 71 19.67 19.47 6.70
CA GLY A 71 20.65 19.34 7.79
C GLY A 71 21.48 18.06 7.73
N ILE A 72 21.65 17.47 6.55
CA ILE A 72 22.54 16.31 6.35
C ILE A 72 23.94 16.85 6.03
N GLU A 73 24.89 16.61 6.93
CA GLU A 73 26.26 17.08 6.75
C GLU A 73 27.10 16.07 5.94
N GLU A 74 28.07 16.57 5.17
CA GLU A 74 29.07 15.71 4.54
C GLU A 74 29.91 14.94 5.58
N GLY A 75 30.47 13.79 5.17
CA GLY A 75 31.34 12.97 5.99
C GLY A 75 30.62 11.87 6.77
N ARG A 76 29.29 11.80 6.73
CA ARG A 76 28.49 10.69 7.28
C ARG A 76 27.35 10.33 6.33
N PRO A 77 27.00 9.03 6.20
CA PRO A 77 25.84 8.64 5.41
C PRO A 77 24.56 9.19 6.04
N GLY A 78 23.58 9.48 5.17
CA GLY A 78 22.32 10.10 5.54
C GLY A 78 21.12 9.37 4.94
N LEU A 79 19.97 9.56 5.58
CA LEU A 79 18.67 9.08 5.14
C LEU A 79 17.72 10.27 5.04
N VAL A 80 17.17 10.48 3.85
CA VAL A 80 16.09 11.46 3.63
C VAL A 80 14.79 10.67 3.55
N VAL A 81 13.93 10.85 4.52
CA VAL A 81 12.60 10.26 4.58
C VAL A 81 11.59 11.32 4.18
N VAL A 82 10.83 11.06 3.13
CA VAL A 82 9.78 11.97 2.67
C VAL A 82 8.44 11.34 2.98
N CYS A 83 7.71 11.90 3.94
CA CYS A 83 6.41 11.38 4.38
C CYS A 83 5.62 12.44 5.17
N VAL A 84 4.29 12.33 5.14
CA VAL A 84 3.39 13.24 5.89
C VAL A 84 3.17 12.76 7.33
N ASP A 85 3.02 11.45 7.52
CA ASP A 85 2.76 10.83 8.82
C ASP A 85 3.42 9.44 8.87
N CYS A 86 4.72 9.42 9.18
CA CYS A 86 5.48 8.19 9.35
C CYS A 86 6.51 8.31 10.48
N GLU A 87 6.91 7.17 11.03
CA GLU A 87 8.04 7.11 11.98
C GLU A 87 9.32 6.81 11.18
N PRO A 88 10.41 7.57 11.37
CA PRO A 88 11.68 7.23 10.74
C PRO A 88 12.28 5.94 11.33
N PRO A 89 13.07 5.20 10.56
CA PRO A 89 13.75 4.02 11.07
C PRO A 89 14.85 4.40 12.08
N ARG A 90 15.07 3.56 13.09
CA ARG A 90 16.11 3.77 14.11
C ARG A 90 17.45 3.23 13.63
N VAL A 91 18.23 4.08 12.96
CA VAL A 91 19.51 3.73 12.34
C VAL A 91 20.65 4.62 12.81
N ASP A 92 21.88 4.11 12.77
CA ASP A 92 23.10 4.84 13.12
C ASP A 92 23.62 5.67 11.92
N ALA A 93 22.84 6.69 11.55
CA ALA A 93 23.11 7.64 10.48
C ALA A 93 22.44 8.98 10.74
N GLN A 94 22.67 9.96 9.86
CA GLN A 94 21.88 11.19 9.84
C GLN A 94 20.51 10.88 9.24
N VAL A 95 19.42 11.34 9.88
CA VAL A 95 18.06 11.12 9.37
C VAL A 95 17.34 12.46 9.31
N ALA A 96 16.91 12.82 8.11
CA ALA A 96 16.06 13.98 7.87
C ALA A 96 14.67 13.49 7.46
N VAL A 97 13.62 14.00 8.11
CA VAL A 97 12.21 13.68 7.80
C VAL A 97 11.53 14.95 7.33
N THR A 98 10.81 14.89 6.22
CA THR A 98 10.14 16.05 5.63
C THR A 98 8.82 15.68 4.94
N ASP A 99 7.88 16.61 4.97
CA ASP A 99 6.63 16.59 4.20
C ASP A 99 6.59 17.72 3.16
N ASP A 100 7.76 18.27 2.78
CA ASP A 100 7.84 19.32 1.77
C ASP A 100 7.64 18.76 0.36
N PRO A 101 6.61 19.21 -0.40
CA PRO A 101 6.35 18.75 -1.76
C PRO A 101 7.49 19.04 -2.75
N GLN A 102 8.23 20.13 -2.58
CA GLN A 102 9.36 20.49 -3.45
C GLN A 102 10.52 19.50 -3.25
N ILE A 103 10.77 19.10 -2.00
CA ILE A 103 11.77 18.08 -1.69
C ILE A 103 11.29 16.73 -2.22
N ALA A 104 10.02 16.38 -2.01
CA ALA A 104 9.44 15.17 -2.56
C ALA A 104 9.61 15.09 -4.09
N GLU A 105 9.33 16.17 -4.82
CA GLU A 105 9.50 16.22 -6.27
C GLU A 105 10.97 16.11 -6.68
N ALA A 106 11.88 16.83 -6.02
CA ALA A 106 13.30 16.81 -6.36
C ALA A 106 13.98 15.46 -6.09
N TYR A 107 13.53 14.72 -5.07
CA TYR A 107 13.97 13.35 -4.83
C TYR A 107 13.22 12.31 -5.68
N ALA A 108 12.30 12.74 -6.56
CA ALA A 108 11.40 11.89 -7.33
C ALA A 108 10.60 10.91 -6.46
N LEU A 109 10.18 11.39 -5.28
CA LEU A 109 9.31 10.72 -4.31
C LEU A 109 7.89 11.32 -4.28
N ALA A 110 7.58 12.27 -5.16
CA ALA A 110 6.21 12.69 -5.41
C ALA A 110 5.52 11.73 -6.39
N THR A 111 4.23 11.46 -6.17
CA THR A 111 3.38 10.72 -7.11
C THR A 111 3.01 11.60 -8.31
N VAL A 112 2.51 10.99 -9.39
CA VAL A 112 2.12 11.73 -10.62
C VAL A 112 1.01 12.76 -10.41
N ASP A 113 0.20 12.60 -9.37
CA ASP A 113 -0.84 13.53 -8.93
C ASP A 113 -0.37 14.52 -7.87
N GLY A 114 0.95 14.60 -7.63
CA GLY A 114 1.58 15.58 -6.72
C GLY A 114 1.40 15.28 -5.24
N ARG A 115 0.91 14.08 -4.88
CA ARG A 115 0.92 13.63 -3.48
C ARG A 115 2.34 13.21 -3.12
N ILE A 116 2.70 13.39 -1.87
CA ILE A 116 3.96 12.88 -1.36
C ILE A 116 3.84 11.36 -1.30
N GLY A 117 4.56 10.68 -2.19
CA GLY A 117 4.72 9.24 -2.14
C GLY A 117 5.64 8.93 -0.98
N PRO A 118 5.17 8.23 0.05
CA PRO A 118 6.01 7.97 1.19
C PRO A 118 7.17 7.06 0.73
N GLY A 119 8.38 7.44 1.11
CA GLY A 119 9.58 6.78 0.65
C GLY A 119 10.82 7.42 1.24
N TYR A 120 11.97 6.89 0.87
CA TYR A 120 13.23 7.39 1.36
C TYR A 120 14.34 7.30 0.33
N ALA A 121 15.35 8.15 0.52
CA ALA A 121 16.59 8.15 -0.23
C ALA A 121 17.77 8.00 0.71
N VAL A 122 18.77 7.22 0.30
CA VAL A 122 20.03 7.06 1.01
C VAL A 122 21.09 7.93 0.34
N VAL A 123 21.74 8.74 1.15
CA VAL A 123 22.77 9.71 0.75
C VAL A 123 24.13 9.24 1.28
N ASP A 124 25.14 9.22 0.42
CA ASP A 124 26.51 8.88 0.82
C ASP A 124 27.23 10.05 1.52
N PRO A 125 28.40 9.82 2.14
CA PRO A 125 29.16 10.87 2.81
C PRO A 125 29.62 12.04 1.92
N ARG A 126 29.50 11.92 0.59
CA ARG A 126 29.84 12.98 -0.37
C ARG A 126 28.61 13.75 -0.84
N GLY A 127 27.47 13.55 -0.19
CA GLY A 127 26.21 14.19 -0.57
C GLY A 127 25.63 13.65 -1.87
N ARG A 128 25.90 12.39 -2.24
CA ARG A 128 25.29 11.76 -3.42
C ARG A 128 24.14 10.85 -3.04
N VAL A 129 23.03 10.91 -3.77
CA VAL A 129 21.96 9.91 -3.67
C VAL A 129 22.48 8.61 -4.26
N ARG A 130 22.41 7.50 -3.51
CA ARG A 130 22.85 6.16 -3.94
C ARG A 130 21.72 5.18 -4.11
N TYR A 131 20.63 5.40 -3.40
CA TYR A 131 19.44 4.58 -3.40
C TYR A 131 18.22 5.47 -3.15
N ARG A 132 17.11 5.16 -3.80
CA ARG A 132 15.79 5.68 -3.42
C ARG A 132 14.73 4.62 -3.63
N THR A 133 13.68 4.68 -2.82
CA THR A 133 12.53 3.80 -2.96
C THR A 133 11.24 4.48 -2.51
N PHE A 134 10.14 3.99 -3.07
CA PHE A 134 8.79 4.29 -2.60
C PHE A 134 8.38 3.22 -1.60
N ASP A 135 8.30 3.61 -0.33
CA ASP A 135 7.92 2.75 0.77
C ASP A 135 7.08 3.53 1.82
N PRO A 136 5.77 3.23 1.94
CA PRO A 136 4.91 3.81 2.95
C PRO A 136 5.21 3.41 4.39
N ARG A 137 6.13 2.47 4.60
CA ARG A 137 6.36 1.79 5.88
C ARG A 137 7.84 1.70 6.22
N VAL A 138 8.62 2.75 5.96
CA VAL A 138 10.08 2.78 6.19
C VAL A 138 10.47 2.34 7.61
N GLU A 139 9.60 2.53 8.62
CA GLU A 139 9.82 2.06 9.99
C GLU A 139 9.99 0.53 10.10
N ARG A 140 9.49 -0.22 9.12
CA ARG A 140 9.57 -1.69 9.08
C ARG A 140 10.85 -2.19 8.43
N HIS A 141 11.63 -1.31 7.81
CA HIS A 141 12.80 -1.63 7.01
C HIS A 141 14.12 -1.24 7.70
N GLU A 142 14.13 -1.06 9.03
CA GLU A 142 15.33 -0.65 9.80
C GLU A 142 16.58 -1.49 9.48
N VAL A 143 16.43 -2.82 9.36
CA VAL A 143 17.55 -3.73 9.06
C VAL A 143 18.09 -3.50 7.64
N GLU A 144 17.20 -3.35 6.67
CA GLU A 144 17.56 -3.12 5.28
C GLU A 144 18.24 -1.76 5.11
N VAL A 145 17.62 -0.71 5.66
CA VAL A 145 18.16 0.65 5.68
C VAL A 145 19.53 0.68 6.36
N GLY A 146 19.68 -0.03 7.49
CA GLY A 146 20.96 -0.19 8.18
C GLY A 146 22.04 -0.80 7.29
N ILE A 147 21.73 -1.87 6.55
CA ILE A 147 22.67 -2.51 5.61
C ILE A 147 23.07 -1.53 4.49
N LEU A 148 22.12 -0.79 3.93
CA LEU A 148 22.38 0.19 2.88
C LEU A 148 23.31 1.31 3.37
N LEU A 149 23.06 1.84 4.57
CA LEU A 149 23.88 2.89 5.18
C LEU A 149 25.28 2.39 5.55
N ASP A 150 25.39 1.18 6.09
CA ASP A 150 26.67 0.55 6.43
C ASP A 150 27.55 0.33 5.19
N ALA A 151 26.95 0.01 4.05
CA ALA A 151 27.66 -0.17 2.79
C ALA A 151 28.26 1.13 2.21
N LEU A 152 27.88 2.30 2.74
CA LEU A 152 28.32 3.62 2.28
C LEU A 152 29.34 4.28 3.21
N ARG A 153 29.69 3.64 4.33
CA ARG A 153 30.67 4.15 5.30
C ARG A 153 32.09 4.18 4.75
#